data_AF-A0A356UF26-F1
#
_entry.id   AF-A0A356UF26-F1
#
_cell.length_a   1.000
_cell.length_b   1.000
_cell.length_c   1.000
_cell.angle_alpha   90.00
_cell.angle_beta   90.00
_cell.angle_gamma   90.00
#
_symmetry.space_group_name_H-M   'P 1'
#
loop_
_entity.id
_entity.type
_entity.pdbx_description
1 polymer ?
#
loop_
_entity_poly.entity_id
_entity_poly.type
_entity_poly.pdbx_seq_one_letter_code
_entity_poly.pdbx_strand_id
1 'polypeptide(L)'
;MYLIPRNISNRFEFFPGWGWQELIMLLIGLGTGVLICFLLGLVTHSPARFIPVLLLGAIGYMATKPIMADGSTAIQIIRYMQRYNHSQKLYLYQKGGF
;
A
#
# COMPACT_ATOMS: atom_id res chain seq x y z
N MET A 1 -25.45 4.01 21.86
CA MET A 1 -24.97 3.36 20.62
C MET A 1 -24.83 4.45 19.58
N TYR A 2 -23.61 4.89 19.26
CA TYR A 2 -23.40 5.94 18.26
C TYR A 2 -23.44 5.27 16.88
N LEU A 3 -24.57 5.41 16.17
CA LEU A 3 -24.67 5.10 14.74
C LEU A 3 -23.88 6.18 13.99
N ILE A 4 -22.58 5.96 13.81
CA ILE A 4 -21.84 6.71 12.79
C ILE A 4 -22.42 6.21 11.46
N PRO A 5 -23.10 7.06 10.67
CA PRO A 5 -23.64 6.64 9.39
C PRO A 5 -22.50 6.14 8.52
N ARG A 6 -22.67 4.95 7.95
CA ARG A 6 -21.70 4.23 7.09
C ARG A 6 -21.22 5.04 5.88
N ASN A 7 -21.83 6.20 5.62
CA ASN A 7 -21.67 7.04 4.45
C ASN A 7 -20.80 8.29 4.67
N ILE A 8 -20.24 8.50 5.87
CA ILE A 8 -19.24 9.56 6.08
C ILE A 8 -17.87 8.96 5.77
N SER A 9 -17.47 9.04 4.50
CA SER A 9 -16.08 8.80 4.10
C SER A 9 -15.22 9.91 4.70
N ASN A 10 -14.44 9.59 5.74
CA ASN A 10 -13.42 10.50 6.27
C ASN A 10 -12.20 10.64 5.35
N ARG A 11 -12.22 10.01 4.17
CA ARG A 11 -11.13 10.08 3.20
C ARG A 11 -11.61 10.72 1.89
N PHE A 12 -10.79 11.62 1.36
CA PHE A 12 -10.98 12.16 0.03
C PHE A 12 -10.70 11.06 -1.01
N GLU A 13 -11.74 10.67 -1.74
CA GLU A 13 -11.70 9.70 -2.83
C GLU A 13 -11.93 10.42 -4.16
N PHE A 14 -11.14 10.11 -5.19
CA PHE A 14 -11.38 10.58 -6.56
C PHE A 14 -12.41 9.68 -7.28
N PHE A 15 -12.29 8.38 -7.06
CA PHE A 15 -13.25 7.35 -7.47
C PHE A 15 -13.61 6.52 -6.25
N PRO A 16 -14.82 5.90 -6.19
CA PRO A 16 -15.18 5.00 -5.10
C PRO A 16 -14.08 3.96 -4.86
N GLY A 17 -13.46 4.01 -3.68
CA GLY A 17 -12.36 3.08 -3.33
C GLY A 17 -10.93 3.59 -3.63
N TRP A 18 -10.74 4.71 -4.32
CA TRP A 18 -9.41 5.22 -4.74
C TRP A 18 -9.22 6.69 -4.37
N GLY A 19 -8.32 6.97 -3.42
CA GLY A 19 -8.02 8.30 -2.91
C GLY A 19 -6.58 8.75 -3.15
N TRP A 20 -6.18 9.76 -2.39
CA TRP A 20 -4.85 10.39 -2.52
C TRP A 20 -3.68 9.45 -2.22
N GLN A 21 -3.83 8.55 -1.26
CA GLN A 21 -2.74 7.64 -0.89
C GLN A 21 -2.46 6.65 -2.04
N GLU A 22 -3.51 6.19 -2.69
CA GLU A 22 -3.44 5.27 -3.81
C GLU A 22 -2.85 5.95 -5.05
N LEU A 23 -3.22 7.22 -5.30
CA LEU A 23 -2.61 8.05 -6.34
C LEU A 23 -1.10 8.22 -6.11
N ILE A 24 -0.68 8.58 -4.88
CA ILE A 24 0.73 8.80 -4.55
C ILE A 24 1.55 7.52 -4.76
N MET A 25 1.06 6.37 -4.31
CA MET A 25 1.73 5.08 -4.51
C MET A 25 1.88 4.72 -6.00
N LEU A 26 0.83 4.97 -6.80
CA LEU A 26 0.90 4.79 -8.26
C LEU A 26 1.93 5.72 -8.89
N LEU A 27 1.98 6.99 -8.49
CA LEU A 27 2.95 7.96 -8.98
C LEU A 27 4.39 7.59 -8.58
N ILE A 28 4.61 7.05 -7.39
CA ILE A 28 5.92 6.54 -6.97
C ILE A 28 6.34 5.35 -7.85
N GLY A 29 5.43 4.40 -8.12
CA GLY A 29 5.69 3.27 -9.02
C GLY A 29 6.02 3.71 -10.45
N LEU A 30 5.25 4.65 -11.00
CA LEU A 30 5.53 5.21 -12.32
C LEU A 30 6.83 6.02 -12.34
N GLY A 31 7.05 6.87 -11.35
CA GLY A 31 8.26 7.71 -11.25
C GLY A 31 9.54 6.88 -11.16
N THR A 32 9.53 5.82 -10.35
CA THR A 32 10.67 4.87 -10.26
C THR A 32 10.88 4.12 -11.58
N GLY A 33 9.81 3.68 -12.24
CA GLY A 33 9.91 3.04 -13.54
C GLY A 33 10.43 3.96 -14.65
N VAL A 34 10.01 5.23 -14.66
CA VAL A 34 10.52 6.25 -15.59
C VAL A 34 12.00 6.51 -15.34
N LEU A 35 12.43 6.59 -14.07
CA LEU A 35 13.83 6.76 -13.72
C LEU A 35 14.68 5.60 -14.24
N ILE A 36 14.22 4.36 -14.08
CA ILE A 36 14.91 3.18 -14.62
C ILE A 36 14.92 3.19 -16.15
N CYS A 37 13.81 3.53 -16.78
CA CYS A 37 13.71 3.66 -18.24
C CYS A 37 14.70 4.71 -18.78
N PHE A 38 14.85 5.84 -18.08
CA PHE A 38 15.81 6.89 -18.44
C PHE A 38 17.25 6.38 -18.35
N LEU A 39 17.60 5.71 -17.26
CA LEU A 39 18.94 5.12 -17.10
C LEU A 39 19.24 4.05 -18.15
N LEU A 40 18.27 3.17 -18.45
CA LEU A 40 18.40 2.19 -19.53
C LEU A 40 18.57 2.88 -20.89
N GLY A 41 17.92 4.02 -21.08
CA GLY A 41 18.05 4.84 -22.29
C GLY A 41 19.45 5.37 -22.56
N LEU A 42 20.33 5.44 -21.54
CA LEU A 42 21.73 5.80 -21.70
C LEU A 42 22.58 4.66 -22.29
N VAL A 43 22.09 3.41 -22.21
CA VAL A 43 22.82 2.20 -22.63
C VAL A 43 22.18 1.53 -23.84
N THR A 44 20.84 1.58 -23.97
CA THR A 44 20.11 0.94 -25.06
C THR A 44 18.97 1.82 -25.59
N HIS A 45 18.79 1.81 -26.91
CA HIS A 45 17.66 2.44 -27.59
C HIS A 45 16.49 1.49 -27.84
N SER A 46 16.59 0.24 -27.36
CA SER A 46 15.52 -0.74 -27.51
C SER A 46 14.22 -0.27 -26.84
N PRO A 47 13.05 -0.48 -27.47
CA PRO A 47 11.75 -0.17 -26.87
C PRO A 47 11.46 -0.99 -25.60
N ALA A 48 12.19 -2.09 -25.36
CA ALA A 48 12.09 -2.88 -24.13
C ALA A 48 12.34 -2.07 -22.84
N ARG A 49 13.03 -0.92 -22.94
CA ARG A 49 13.28 -0.02 -21.80
C ARG A 49 12.03 0.56 -21.15
N PHE A 50 10.87 0.51 -21.81
CA PHE A 50 9.60 0.97 -21.26
C PHE A 50 8.90 -0.07 -20.38
N ILE A 51 9.28 -1.35 -20.48
CA ILE A 51 8.70 -2.45 -19.68
C ILE A 51 8.77 -2.16 -18.17
N PRO A 52 9.89 -1.68 -17.60
CA PRO A 52 9.97 -1.31 -16.18
C PRO A 52 8.93 -0.27 -15.75
N VAL A 53 8.57 0.69 -16.62
CA VAL A 53 7.55 1.71 -16.32
C VAL A 53 6.19 1.06 -16.09
N LEU A 54 5.80 0.18 -17.00
CA LEU A 54 4.52 -0.53 -16.92
C LEU A 54 4.49 -1.49 -15.73
N LEU A 55 5.56 -2.25 -15.51
CA LEU A 55 5.65 -3.19 -14.39
C LEU A 55 5.59 -2.47 -13.03
N LEU A 56 6.40 -1.43 -12.83
CA LEU A 56 6.45 -0.73 -11.55
C LEU A 56 5.18 0.09 -11.30
N GLY A 57 4.58 0.66 -12.35
CA GLY A 57 3.26 1.27 -12.26
C GLY A 57 2.18 0.26 -11.86
N ALA A 58 2.17 -0.93 -12.46
CA ALA A 58 1.23 -2.00 -12.12
C ALA A 58 1.42 -2.49 -10.67
N ILE A 59 2.67 -2.64 -10.22
CA ILE A 59 2.98 -3.01 -8.83
C ILE A 59 2.49 -1.93 -7.86
N GLY A 60 2.76 -0.65 -8.15
CA GLY A 60 2.29 0.48 -7.35
C GLY A 60 0.76 0.50 -7.25
N TYR A 61 0.07 0.26 -8.35
CA TYR A 61 -1.39 0.13 -8.38
C TYR A 61 -1.90 -1.07 -7.57
N MET A 62 -1.33 -2.27 -7.79
CA MET A 62 -1.75 -3.48 -7.08
C MET A 62 -1.51 -3.40 -5.57
N ALA A 63 -0.42 -2.77 -5.13
CA ALA A 63 -0.12 -2.57 -3.71
C ALA A 63 -1.20 -1.76 -2.98
N THR A 64 -1.96 -0.95 -3.71
CA THR A 64 -3.03 -0.11 -3.17
C THR A 64 -4.40 -0.77 -3.21
N LYS A 65 -4.56 -1.91 -3.91
CA LYS A 65 -5.84 -2.61 -3.94
C LYS A 65 -6.12 -3.31 -2.61
N PRO A 66 -7.38 -3.33 -2.17
CA PRO A 66 -7.79 -4.17 -1.05
C PRO A 66 -7.64 -5.65 -1.47
N ILE A 67 -6.92 -6.43 -0.66
CA ILE A 67 -6.68 -7.87 -0.92
C ILE A 67 -7.53 -8.73 0.03
N MET A 68 -7.83 -8.22 1.22
CA MET A 68 -8.63 -8.91 2.22
C MET A 68 -10.10 -8.45 2.19
N ALA A 69 -10.98 -9.32 2.69
CA ALA A 69 -12.43 -9.09 2.74
C ALA A 69 -12.84 -7.89 3.63
N ASP A 70 -11.96 -7.46 4.54
CA ASP A 70 -12.14 -6.29 5.39
C ASP A 70 -11.81 -4.96 4.69
N GLY A 71 -11.31 -5.02 3.45
CA GLY A 71 -10.89 -3.85 2.67
C GLY A 71 -9.46 -3.40 2.96
N SER A 72 -8.67 -4.18 3.72
CA SER A 72 -7.28 -3.84 3.99
C SER A 72 -6.37 -4.07 2.77
N THR A 73 -5.43 -3.16 2.58
CA THR A 73 -4.43 -3.20 1.49
C THR A 73 -3.16 -3.93 1.94
N ALA A 74 -2.36 -4.43 0.99
CA ALA A 74 -1.08 -5.09 1.29
C ALA A 74 -0.18 -4.26 2.22
N ILE A 75 -0.13 -2.95 2.00
CA ILE A 75 0.68 -2.02 2.79
C ILE A 75 0.20 -1.95 4.24
N GLN A 76 -1.12 -1.95 4.45
CA GLN A 76 -1.69 -1.91 5.80
C GLN A 76 -1.38 -3.19 6.56
N ILE A 77 -1.48 -4.35 5.90
CA ILE A 77 -1.14 -5.65 6.48
C ILE A 77 0.33 -5.65 6.96
N ILE A 78 1.26 -5.18 6.12
CA ILE A 78 2.68 -5.07 6.50
C ILE A 78 2.86 -4.16 7.72
N ARG A 79 2.18 -3.01 7.77
CA ARG A 79 2.24 -2.12 8.94
C ARG A 79 1.65 -2.78 10.20
N TYR A 80 0.58 -3.55 10.07
CA TYR A 80 -0.01 -4.28 11.19
C TYR A 80 0.94 -5.35 11.71
N MET A 81 1.60 -6.10 10.82
CA MET A 81 2.62 -7.08 11.20
C MET A 81 3.80 -6.42 11.92
N GLN A 82 4.32 -5.31 11.40
CA GLN A 82 5.40 -4.56 12.05
C GLN A 82 4.99 -4.05 13.45
N ARG A 83 3.79 -3.47 13.56
CA ARG A 83 3.26 -2.99 14.84
C ARG A 83 3.06 -4.13 15.83
N TYR A 84 2.54 -5.26 15.36
CA TYR A 84 2.35 -6.46 16.17
C TYR A 84 3.68 -6.90 16.77
N ASN A 85 4.73 -7.05 15.97
CA ASN A 85 6.06 -7.42 16.45
C ASN A 85 6.64 -6.45 17.49
N HIS A 86 6.44 -5.13 17.31
CA HIS A 86 6.96 -4.13 18.24
C HIS A 86 6.12 -3.91 19.50
N SER A 87 4.83 -4.24 19.47
CA SER A 87 3.87 -3.87 20.52
C SER A 87 3.30 -5.07 21.26
N GLN A 88 3.90 -6.26 21.14
CA GLN A 88 3.48 -7.41 21.94
C GLN A 88 3.70 -7.13 23.42
N LYS A 89 2.62 -6.86 24.14
CA LYS A 89 2.65 -6.84 25.60
C LYS A 89 2.67 -8.29 26.07
N LEU A 90 3.78 -8.70 26.70
CA LEU A 90 3.85 -9.95 27.43
C LEU A 90 2.99 -9.79 28.68
N TYR A 91 1.76 -10.32 28.64
CA TYR A 91 0.98 -10.48 29.85
C TYR A 91 1.62 -11.61 30.65
N LEU A 92 2.41 -11.24 31.65
CA LEU A 92 2.88 -12.18 32.66
C LEU A 92 1.63 -12.68 33.39
N TYR A 93 1.18 -13.88 33.04
CA TYR A 93 0.08 -14.54 33.72
C TYR A 93 0.59 -14.95 35.11
N GLN A 94 0.44 -14.07 36.09
CA GLN A 94 0.70 -14.43 37.48
C GLN A 94 -0.47 -15.31 37.91
N LYS A 95 -0.26 -16.63 37.86
CA LYS A 95 -1.21 -17.62 38.38
C LYS A 95 -1.39 -17.31 39.86
N GLY A 96 -2.53 -16.70 40.21
CA GLY A 96 -2.86 -16.33 41.58
C GLY A 96 -2.68 -17.54 42.50
N GLY A 97 -1.76 -17.42 43.45
CA GLY A 97 -1.67 -18.34 44.58
C GLY A 97 -2.81 -18.01 45.54
N PHE A 98 -3.61 -19.03 45.85
CA PHE A 98 -4.60 -19.01 46.91
C PHE A 98 -3.92 -18.99 48.28
#